data_AF-A0A0G0MQV8-F1
#
_entry.id   AF-A0A0G0MQV8-F1
#
_cell.length_a   1.000
_cell.length_b   1.000
_cell.length_c   1.000
_cell.angle_alpha   90.00
_cell.angle_beta   90.00
_cell.angle_gamma   90.00
#
_symmetry.space_group_name_H-M   'P 1'
#
loop_
_entity.id
_entity.type
_entity.pdbx_description
1 polymer ?
#
loop_
_entity_poly.entity_id
_entity_poly.type
_entity_poly.pdbx_seq_one_letter_code
_entity_poly.pdbx_strand_id
1 'polypeptide(L)'
;MKLHTLSSVTERRQIIEKKTKTSLPTIGTFSLDETIASTRHCENMIGATQVPLGIAGPLCIDKTEYYIPLATTEGALVASVNRGCRAITDSGGAIVDNYRVGSTRGPVFYVKNLKESARLNTFIDTHLKEMQSIAQTTSRHIQLTKTFSRGVGQYRYVRFVYDTKDAMGMNMATIATDKIVRFIEEQTGISCLALSGNYCVDKKPSWLNMIEGRGFKVWAEVVLPQKILKQTLKTTAQKIYDAWLSKCIMGGIMSGSMGYNAQFANILAALFLATGQDIAHIAECSIGITTAEVRGKNLYMSV
;
A
#
# COMPACT_ATOMS: atom_id res chain seq x y z
N MET A 1 0.25 -25.85 -27.18
CA MET A 1 1.65 -25.62 -26.76
C MET A 1 1.66 -24.96 -25.38
N LYS A 2 2.46 -25.46 -24.45
CA LYS A 2 2.54 -24.96 -23.06
C LYS A 2 3.70 -23.96 -22.96
N LEU A 3 3.43 -22.67 -22.74
CA LEU A 3 4.48 -21.63 -22.73
C LEU A 3 5.53 -21.82 -21.62
N HIS A 4 5.16 -22.47 -20.52
CA HIS A 4 6.07 -22.72 -19.38
C HIS A 4 7.16 -23.75 -19.68
N THR A 5 7.09 -24.50 -20.78
CA THR A 5 8.12 -25.48 -21.16
C THR A 5 9.26 -24.86 -21.96
N LEU A 6 9.15 -23.56 -22.28
CA LEU A 6 10.12 -22.83 -23.09
C LEU A 6 11.14 -22.15 -22.19
N SER A 7 12.41 -22.22 -22.56
CA SER A 7 13.51 -21.77 -21.71
C SER A 7 13.79 -20.28 -21.78
N SER A 8 13.47 -19.60 -22.90
CA SER A 8 13.81 -18.18 -23.10
C SER A 8 12.60 -17.26 -23.28
N VAL A 9 12.77 -16.00 -22.89
CA VAL A 9 11.81 -14.91 -23.11
C VAL A 9 11.57 -14.69 -24.60
N THR A 10 12.65 -14.73 -25.39
CA THR A 10 12.60 -14.53 -26.84
C THR A 10 11.83 -15.63 -27.56
N GLU A 11 12.04 -16.90 -27.21
CA GLU A 11 11.30 -18.02 -27.82
C GLU A 11 9.80 -17.92 -27.50
N ARG A 12 9.45 -17.62 -26.24
CA ARG A 12 8.05 -17.37 -25.86
C ARG A 12 7.44 -16.22 -26.67
N ARG A 13 8.15 -15.11 -26.85
CA ARG A 13 7.71 -13.97 -27.66
C ARG A 13 7.46 -14.38 -29.12
N GLN A 14 8.43 -15.02 -29.77
CA GLN A 14 8.33 -15.43 -31.19
C GLN A 14 7.15 -16.36 -31.46
N ILE A 15 6.84 -17.26 -30.52
CA ILE A 15 5.68 -18.15 -30.64
C ILE A 15 4.37 -17.37 -30.53
N ILE A 16 4.30 -16.39 -29.63
CA ILE A 16 3.13 -15.50 -29.55
C ILE A 16 3.01 -14.68 -30.84
N GLU A 17 4.10 -14.08 -31.34
CA GLU A 17 4.11 -13.33 -32.60
C GLU A 17 3.59 -14.16 -33.77
N LYS A 18 4.04 -15.41 -33.90
CA LYS A 18 3.58 -16.35 -34.94
C LYS A 18 2.10 -16.70 -34.76
N LYS A 19 1.64 -16.93 -33.53
CA LYS A 19 0.26 -17.33 -33.23
C LYS A 19 -0.73 -16.18 -33.46
N THR A 20 -0.36 -14.96 -33.08
CA THR A 20 -1.23 -13.77 -33.23
C THR A 20 -1.04 -13.06 -34.56
N LYS A 21 -0.03 -13.45 -35.35
CA LYS A 21 0.37 -12.76 -36.60
C LYS A 21 0.68 -11.29 -36.35
N THR A 22 1.40 -11.00 -35.28
CA THR A 22 1.75 -9.63 -34.84
C THR A 22 3.24 -9.58 -34.51
N SER A 23 3.91 -8.47 -34.84
CA SER A 23 5.29 -8.24 -34.41
C SER A 23 5.32 -7.45 -33.10
N LEU A 24 6.19 -7.84 -32.17
CA LEU A 24 6.31 -7.29 -30.81
C LEU A 24 7.74 -6.80 -30.51
N PRO A 25 8.38 -6.00 -31.39
CA PRO A 25 9.78 -5.62 -31.22
C PRO A 25 10.02 -4.73 -30.00
N THR A 26 9.08 -3.82 -29.71
CA THR A 26 9.23 -2.81 -28.64
C THR A 26 9.34 -3.41 -27.26
N ILE A 27 8.56 -4.46 -26.94
CA ILE A 27 8.65 -5.14 -25.64
C ILE A 27 9.87 -6.05 -25.56
N GLY A 28 10.49 -6.37 -26.70
CA GLY A 28 11.64 -7.27 -26.76
C GLY A 28 12.98 -6.60 -26.52
N THR A 29 13.01 -5.26 -26.49
CA THR A 29 14.20 -4.47 -26.16
C THR A 29 14.04 -3.90 -24.76
N PHE A 30 14.78 -4.45 -23.81
CA PHE A 30 14.79 -4.01 -22.41
C PHE A 30 16.14 -4.31 -21.77
N SER A 31 16.44 -3.63 -20.65
CA SER A 31 17.71 -3.73 -19.93
C SER A 31 17.65 -4.60 -18.66
N LEU A 32 16.49 -5.19 -18.36
CA LEU A 32 16.32 -6.09 -17.22
C LEU A 32 17.13 -7.38 -17.39
N ASP A 33 17.70 -7.89 -16.30
CA ASP A 33 18.24 -9.24 -16.26
C ASP A 33 17.09 -10.26 -16.43
N GLU A 34 17.07 -10.94 -17.58
CA GLU A 34 16.03 -11.92 -17.91
C GLU A 34 15.94 -13.05 -16.90
N THR A 35 17.07 -13.51 -16.34
CA THR A 35 17.08 -14.62 -15.39
C THR A 35 16.42 -14.20 -14.08
N ILE A 36 16.78 -13.03 -13.56
CA ILE A 36 16.18 -12.51 -12.32
C ILE A 36 14.70 -12.19 -12.55
N ALA A 37 14.37 -11.48 -13.63
CA ALA A 37 13.00 -11.07 -13.93
C ALA A 37 12.06 -12.28 -14.11
N SER A 38 12.48 -13.29 -14.88
CA SER A 38 11.65 -14.44 -15.19
C SER A 38 11.48 -15.46 -14.07
N THR A 39 12.36 -15.45 -13.06
CA THR A 39 12.32 -16.41 -11.93
C THR A 39 11.76 -15.83 -10.65
N ARG A 40 11.86 -14.50 -10.44
CA ARG A 40 11.46 -13.86 -9.18
C ARG A 40 10.31 -12.87 -9.32
N HIS A 41 10.06 -12.34 -10.52
CA HIS A 41 9.17 -11.20 -10.71
C HIS A 41 8.02 -11.45 -11.69
N CYS A 42 8.20 -12.30 -12.71
CA CYS A 42 7.18 -12.53 -13.73
C CYS A 42 7.32 -13.91 -14.42
N GLU A 43 6.33 -14.78 -14.27
CA GLU A 43 6.27 -16.04 -15.01
C GLU A 43 5.85 -15.83 -16.46
N ASN A 44 6.25 -16.74 -17.36
CA ASN A 44 5.94 -16.68 -18.80
C ASN A 44 6.31 -15.34 -19.47
N MET A 45 7.35 -14.66 -18.98
CA MET A 45 7.82 -13.38 -19.51
C MET A 45 8.11 -13.46 -21.03
N ILE A 46 7.59 -12.47 -21.78
CA ILE A 46 7.80 -12.30 -23.25
C ILE A 46 8.52 -10.99 -23.60
N GLY A 47 8.79 -10.15 -22.61
CA GLY A 47 9.35 -8.81 -22.79
C GLY A 47 9.12 -7.95 -21.56
N ALA A 48 9.30 -6.64 -21.70
CA ALA A 48 9.02 -5.65 -20.67
C ALA A 48 8.23 -4.45 -21.24
N THR A 49 7.32 -3.92 -20.43
CA THR A 49 6.65 -2.65 -20.71
C THR A 49 7.53 -1.49 -20.24
N GLN A 50 7.62 -0.43 -21.04
CA GLN A 50 8.36 0.79 -20.72
C GLN A 50 7.37 1.89 -20.34
N VAL A 51 7.62 2.58 -19.23
CA VAL A 51 6.79 3.68 -18.75
C VAL A 51 7.66 4.93 -18.59
N PRO A 52 7.23 6.12 -19.07
CA PRO A 52 8.00 7.34 -18.92
C PRO A 52 8.31 7.65 -17.45
N LEU A 53 9.57 7.98 -17.17
CA LEU A 53 10.06 8.31 -15.84
C LEU A 53 10.40 9.81 -15.78
N GLY A 54 9.70 10.54 -14.91
CA GLY A 54 9.97 11.94 -14.60
C GLY A 54 10.54 12.13 -13.19
N ILE A 55 10.95 13.36 -12.89
CA ILE A 55 11.43 13.78 -11.57
C ILE A 55 10.67 15.02 -11.11
N ALA A 56 10.28 15.07 -9.83
CA ALA A 56 9.70 16.24 -9.20
C ALA A 56 10.54 16.64 -7.97
N GLY A 57 10.86 17.92 -7.82
CA GLY A 57 11.63 18.42 -6.67
C GLY A 57 12.43 19.70 -6.93
N PRO A 58 13.19 20.17 -5.93
CA PRO A 58 13.34 19.54 -4.62
C PRO A 58 12.08 19.70 -3.75
N LEU A 59 11.71 18.64 -3.03
CA LEU A 59 10.75 18.67 -1.93
C LEU A 59 11.53 18.73 -0.61
N CYS A 60 11.36 19.80 0.15
CA CYS A 60 11.94 19.91 1.49
C CYS A 60 11.03 19.25 2.53
N ILE A 61 11.55 18.23 3.21
CA ILE A 61 10.94 17.56 4.36
C ILE A 61 11.94 17.63 5.51
N ASP A 62 11.56 18.18 6.66
CA ASP A 62 12.41 18.28 7.85
C ASP A 62 13.82 18.83 7.54
N LYS A 63 13.88 19.90 6.73
CA LYS A 63 15.11 20.58 6.25
C LYS A 63 16.00 19.74 5.33
N THR A 64 15.53 18.60 4.86
CA THR A 64 16.23 17.76 3.87
C THR A 64 15.52 17.82 2.52
N GLU A 65 16.28 17.98 1.44
CA GLU A 65 15.73 18.05 0.08
C GLU A 65 15.71 16.69 -0.61
N TYR A 66 14.57 16.36 -1.23
CA TYR A 66 14.36 15.12 -1.97
C TYR A 66 13.93 15.40 -3.41
N TYR A 67 14.43 14.58 -4.34
CA TYR A 67 13.94 14.52 -5.72
C TYR A 67 13.17 13.21 -5.91
N ILE A 68 11.92 13.32 -6.33
CA ILE A 68 10.96 12.21 -6.31
C ILE A 68 10.81 11.64 -7.72
N PRO A 69 11.22 10.38 -7.95
CA PRO A 69 11.01 9.72 -9.24
C PRO A 69 9.54 9.32 -9.40
N LEU A 70 8.96 9.62 -10.56
CA LEU A 70 7.55 9.37 -10.86
C LEU A 70 7.41 8.73 -12.25
N ALA A 71 7.01 7.46 -12.29
CA ALA A 71 6.78 6.73 -13.54
C ALA A 71 5.29 6.80 -13.91
N THR A 72 4.94 7.48 -15.00
CA THR A 72 3.53 7.68 -15.36
C THR A 72 3.34 7.92 -16.86
N THR A 73 2.15 7.58 -17.34
CA THR A 73 1.65 7.97 -18.67
C THR A 73 0.64 9.12 -18.61
N GLU A 74 0.26 9.56 -17.41
CA GLU A 74 -0.66 10.68 -17.22
C GLU A 74 0.06 12.02 -17.44
N GLY A 75 -0.40 12.77 -18.44
CA GLY A 75 0.11 14.11 -18.73
C GLY A 75 -0.08 15.05 -17.55
N ALA A 76 0.85 15.99 -17.38
CA ALA A 76 0.86 17.01 -16.33
C ALA A 76 0.98 16.51 -14.87
N LEU A 77 0.91 15.20 -14.57
CA LEU A 77 1.05 14.68 -13.20
C LEU A 77 2.38 15.12 -12.57
N VAL A 78 3.50 14.82 -13.23
CA VAL A 78 4.85 15.16 -12.72
C VAL A 78 5.00 16.68 -12.55
N ALA A 79 4.52 17.47 -13.51
CA ALA A 79 4.58 18.93 -13.45
C ALA A 79 3.73 19.50 -12.29
N SER A 80 2.56 18.91 -12.03
CA SER A 80 1.67 19.27 -10.93
C SER A 80 2.32 18.97 -9.57
N VAL A 81 2.89 17.77 -9.41
CA VAL A 81 3.64 17.39 -8.20
C VAL A 81 4.84 18.32 -8.01
N ASN A 82 5.61 18.59 -9.06
CA ASN A 82 6.76 19.50 -9.01
C ASN A 82 6.38 20.92 -8.56
N ARG A 83 5.25 21.44 -9.04
CA ARG A 83 4.70 22.74 -8.59
C ARG A 83 4.30 22.70 -7.11
N GLY A 84 3.76 21.58 -6.63
CA GLY A 84 3.49 21.34 -5.20
C GLY A 84 4.76 21.32 -4.37
N CYS A 85 5.79 20.57 -4.79
CA CYS A 85 7.10 20.54 -4.14
C CYS A 85 7.68 21.95 -4.02
N ARG A 86 7.63 22.74 -5.10
CA ARG A 86 8.08 24.13 -5.08
C ARG A 86 7.35 24.98 -4.05
N ALA A 87 6.02 24.86 -3.98
CA ALA A 87 5.22 25.61 -3.01
C ALA A 87 5.56 25.22 -1.56
N ILE A 88 5.78 23.93 -1.29
CA ILE A 88 6.14 23.43 0.04
C ILE A 88 7.55 23.90 0.42
N THR A 89 8.54 23.67 -0.45
CA THR A 89 9.94 24.06 -0.22
C THR A 89 10.09 25.56 -0.01
N ASP A 90 9.47 26.39 -0.86
CA ASP A 90 9.51 27.86 -0.71
C ASP A 90 8.76 28.35 0.54
N SER A 91 7.95 27.50 1.17
CA SER A 91 7.25 27.80 2.43
C SER A 91 8.03 27.39 3.68
N GLY A 92 9.24 26.85 3.53
CA GLY A 92 10.08 26.36 4.62
C GLY A 92 10.09 24.84 4.80
N GLY A 93 9.44 24.10 3.90
CA GLY A 93 9.36 22.63 3.94
C GLY A 93 8.13 22.10 4.66
N ALA A 94 7.89 20.80 4.51
CA ALA A 94 6.87 20.07 5.25
C ALA A 94 7.48 19.40 6.49
N ILE A 95 6.64 19.24 7.51
CA ILE A 95 6.94 18.41 8.69
C ILE A 95 6.25 17.07 8.48
N VAL A 96 6.96 15.97 8.73
CA VAL A 96 6.43 14.61 8.53
C VAL A 96 6.61 13.81 9.81
N ASP A 97 5.54 13.12 10.21
CA ASP A 97 5.61 12.07 11.22
C ASP A 97 5.13 10.76 10.63
N ASN A 98 5.71 9.65 11.08
CA ASN A 98 5.29 8.33 10.65
C ASN A 98 5.48 7.30 11.74
N TYR A 99 4.60 6.31 11.72
CA TYR A 99 4.65 5.18 12.62
C TYR A 99 4.49 3.88 11.83
N ARG A 100 5.40 2.93 12.09
CA ARG A 100 5.32 1.59 11.53
C ARG A 100 4.28 0.78 12.29
N VAL A 101 3.17 0.47 11.63
CA VAL A 101 2.12 -0.40 12.17
C VAL A 101 2.50 -1.86 12.03
N GLY A 102 3.10 -2.22 10.88
CA GLY A 102 3.48 -3.58 10.56
C GLY A 102 2.55 -4.25 9.54
N SER A 103 3.01 -5.36 9.00
CA SER A 103 2.32 -6.13 7.98
C SER A 103 1.36 -7.11 8.59
N THR A 104 0.25 -7.36 7.91
CA THR A 104 -0.85 -8.12 8.49
C THR A 104 -1.25 -9.32 7.64
N ARG A 105 -1.71 -10.36 8.32
CA ARG A 105 -2.39 -11.52 7.73
C ARG A 105 -3.62 -11.85 8.56
N GLY A 106 -4.73 -12.10 7.87
CA GLY A 106 -6.04 -12.25 8.50
C GLY A 106 -6.72 -13.57 8.15
N PRO A 107 -6.34 -14.71 8.77
CA PRO A 107 -7.04 -15.98 8.58
C PRO A 107 -8.47 -15.97 9.09
N VAL A 108 -9.25 -16.93 8.59
CA VAL A 108 -10.62 -17.20 9.05
C VAL A 108 -10.77 -18.64 9.51
N PHE A 109 -11.31 -18.82 10.71
CA PHE A 109 -11.58 -20.09 11.34
C PHE A 109 -13.08 -20.38 11.36
N TYR A 110 -13.45 -21.65 11.20
CA TYR A 110 -14.82 -22.12 11.32
C TYR A 110 -15.09 -22.64 12.72
N VAL A 111 -16.16 -22.16 13.36
CA VAL A 111 -16.57 -22.57 14.71
C VAL A 111 -18.00 -23.09 14.69
N LYS A 112 -18.30 -24.17 15.40
CA LYS A 112 -19.63 -24.80 15.33
C LYS A 112 -20.72 -23.98 16.02
N ASN A 113 -20.34 -23.16 17.00
CA ASN A 113 -21.25 -22.28 17.75
C ASN A 113 -20.49 -21.13 18.45
N LEU A 114 -21.24 -20.23 19.07
CA LEU A 114 -20.69 -19.06 19.77
C LEU A 114 -19.81 -19.42 20.98
N LYS A 115 -20.05 -20.55 21.66
CA LYS A 115 -19.19 -21.00 22.78
C LYS A 115 -17.79 -21.33 22.28
N GLU A 116 -17.69 -21.99 21.13
CA GLU A 116 -16.41 -22.28 20.50
C GLU A 116 -15.72 -21.03 19.95
N SER A 117 -16.49 -20.08 19.38
CA SER A 117 -15.97 -18.75 19.00
C SER A 117 -15.35 -18.02 20.18
N ALA A 118 -16.01 -18.03 21.33
CA ALA A 118 -15.50 -17.41 22.56
C ALA A 118 -14.23 -18.13 23.05
N ARG A 119 -14.23 -19.47 23.08
CA ARG A 119 -13.05 -20.27 23.43
C ARG A 119 -11.86 -19.95 22.53
N LEU A 120 -12.06 -19.86 21.22
CA LEU A 120 -10.99 -19.49 20.28
C LEU A 120 -10.47 -18.08 20.56
N ASN A 121 -11.35 -17.10 20.80
CA ASN A 121 -10.89 -15.75 21.14
C ASN A 121 -10.02 -15.74 22.40
N THR A 122 -10.51 -16.36 23.48
CA THR A 122 -9.74 -16.46 24.73
C THR A 122 -8.40 -17.15 24.49
N PHE A 123 -8.38 -18.22 23.70
CA PHE A 123 -7.13 -18.91 23.36
C PHE A 123 -6.12 -17.99 22.65
N ILE A 124 -6.57 -17.22 21.65
CA ILE A 124 -5.71 -16.26 20.92
C ILE A 124 -5.16 -15.19 21.86
N ASP A 125 -5.97 -14.69 22.79
CA ASP A 125 -5.58 -13.63 23.72
C ASP A 125 -4.58 -14.15 24.77
N THR A 126 -4.75 -15.38 25.28
CA THR A 126 -3.90 -15.93 26.36
C THR A 126 -2.58 -16.53 25.86
N HIS A 127 -2.50 -16.98 24.61
CA HIS A 127 -1.30 -17.65 24.06
C HIS A 127 -0.49 -16.76 23.10
N LEU A 128 -0.62 -15.43 23.19
CA LEU A 128 0.11 -14.50 22.33
C LEU A 128 1.63 -14.73 22.38
N LYS A 129 2.20 -14.98 23.56
CA LYS A 129 3.65 -15.21 23.74
C LYS A 129 4.14 -16.45 23.00
N GLU A 130 3.37 -17.53 23.02
CA GLU A 130 3.71 -18.75 22.30
C GLU A 130 3.62 -18.55 20.79
N MET A 131 2.57 -17.86 20.32
CA MET A 131 2.45 -17.49 18.91
C MET A 131 3.60 -16.57 18.46
N GLN A 132 4.09 -15.68 19.33
CA GLN A 132 5.28 -14.86 19.07
C GLN A 132 6.53 -15.75 18.90
N SER A 133 6.76 -16.70 19.81
CA SER A 133 7.87 -17.65 19.70
C SER A 133 7.78 -18.47 18.41
N ILE A 134 6.58 -18.97 18.06
CA ILE A 134 6.35 -19.74 16.82
C ILE A 134 6.67 -18.89 15.58
N ALA A 135 6.18 -17.64 15.52
CA ALA A 135 6.48 -16.73 14.41
C ALA A 135 7.99 -16.54 14.25
N GLN A 136 8.72 -16.36 15.36
CA GLN A 136 10.16 -16.12 15.36
C GLN A 136 10.97 -17.31 14.81
N THR A 137 10.42 -18.53 14.84
CA THR A 137 11.05 -19.71 14.20
C THR A 137 11.03 -19.67 12.68
N THR A 138 10.24 -18.79 12.06
CA THR A 138 10.12 -18.71 10.60
C THR A 138 11.12 -17.76 9.97
N SER A 139 11.53 -16.71 10.69
CA SER A 139 12.52 -15.75 10.23
C SER A 139 13.05 -14.91 11.40
N ARG A 140 14.31 -14.51 11.33
CA ARG A 140 14.93 -13.51 12.25
C ARG A 140 14.48 -12.07 11.99
N HIS A 141 13.72 -11.84 10.92
CA HIS A 141 13.24 -10.53 10.49
C HIS A 141 11.74 -10.33 10.67
N ILE A 142 11.07 -11.25 11.37
CA ILE A 142 9.63 -11.13 11.68
C ILE A 142 9.40 -11.20 13.19
N GLN A 143 8.52 -10.36 13.70
CA GLN A 143 8.05 -10.42 15.07
C GLN A 143 6.54 -10.21 15.09
N LEU A 144 5.77 -11.10 15.73
CA LEU A 144 4.35 -10.88 15.96
C LEU A 144 4.18 -9.81 17.06
N THR A 145 3.57 -8.68 16.74
CA THR A 145 3.45 -7.54 17.67
C THR A 145 2.09 -7.48 18.34
N LYS A 146 1.02 -7.74 17.57
CA LYS A 146 -0.37 -7.64 18.04
C LYS A 146 -1.23 -8.68 17.35
N THR A 147 -2.25 -9.14 18.07
CA THR A 147 -3.37 -9.89 17.52
C THR A 147 -4.67 -9.22 17.92
N PHE A 148 -5.69 -9.36 17.09
CA PHE A 148 -7.07 -9.11 17.49
C PHE A 148 -8.01 -9.88 16.59
N SER A 149 -9.21 -10.16 17.07
CA SER A 149 -10.15 -10.97 16.31
C SER A 149 -11.57 -10.42 16.36
N ARG A 150 -12.38 -10.81 15.38
CA ARG A 150 -13.83 -10.53 15.30
C ARG A 150 -14.55 -11.78 14.84
N GLY A 151 -15.80 -11.95 15.27
CA GLY A 151 -16.63 -13.08 14.89
C GLY A 151 -17.92 -12.64 14.22
N VAL A 152 -18.42 -13.46 13.30
CA VAL A 152 -19.76 -13.34 12.72
C VAL A 152 -20.29 -14.75 12.43
N GLY A 153 -21.42 -15.10 13.04
CA GLY A 153 -21.99 -16.44 12.93
C GLY A 153 -20.98 -17.54 13.30
N GLN A 154 -20.72 -18.46 12.36
CA GLN A 154 -19.80 -19.58 12.49
C GLN A 154 -18.37 -19.26 12.05
N TYR A 155 -18.01 -17.99 11.92
CA TYR A 155 -16.68 -17.56 11.47
C TYR A 155 -16.00 -16.69 12.51
N ARG A 156 -14.71 -16.94 12.76
CA ARG A 156 -13.82 -16.07 13.54
C ARG A 156 -12.65 -15.64 12.66
N TYR A 157 -12.49 -14.34 12.49
CA TYR A 157 -11.36 -13.76 11.79
C TYR A 157 -10.34 -13.28 12.80
N VAL A 158 -9.09 -13.70 12.64
CA VAL A 158 -7.98 -13.27 13.51
C VAL A 158 -7.03 -12.46 12.65
N ARG A 159 -6.69 -11.23 13.06
CA ARG A 159 -5.72 -10.38 12.39
C ARG A 159 -4.41 -10.43 13.17
N PHE A 160 -3.40 -11.03 12.57
CA PHE A 160 -2.03 -11.02 13.07
C PHE A 160 -1.29 -9.82 12.49
N VAL A 161 -0.61 -9.06 13.35
CA VAL A 161 0.20 -7.90 12.99
C VAL A 161 1.66 -8.20 13.28
N TYR A 162 2.50 -8.02 12.27
CA TYR A 162 3.91 -8.36 12.34
C TYR A 162 4.78 -7.14 12.06
N ASP A 163 5.82 -6.95 12.87
CA ASP A 163 6.97 -6.16 12.43
C ASP A 163 7.83 -7.01 11.49
N THR A 164 8.08 -6.49 10.30
CA THR A 164 8.83 -7.15 9.23
C THR A 164 10.12 -6.41 8.87
N LYS A 165 10.57 -5.50 9.75
CA LYS A 165 11.73 -4.62 9.50
C LYS A 165 11.57 -3.92 8.15
N ASP A 166 12.61 -3.84 7.33
CA ASP A 166 12.56 -3.06 6.08
C ASP A 166 11.75 -3.73 4.96
N ALA A 167 11.39 -5.00 5.10
CA ALA A 167 10.58 -5.68 4.10
C ALA A 167 9.10 -5.30 4.23
N MET A 168 8.41 -5.18 3.09
CA MET A 168 6.94 -5.18 3.08
C MET A 168 6.39 -6.47 3.72
N GLY A 169 7.09 -7.60 3.57
CA GLY A 169 6.96 -8.73 4.49
C GLY A 169 5.71 -9.60 4.34
N MET A 170 4.93 -9.45 3.26
CA MET A 170 3.73 -10.27 3.01
C MET A 170 4.02 -11.78 3.03
N ASN A 171 5.09 -12.24 2.38
CA ASN A 171 5.44 -13.66 2.35
C ASN A 171 5.87 -14.17 3.74
N MET A 172 6.66 -13.37 4.47
CA MET A 172 7.06 -13.72 5.84
C MET A 172 5.84 -13.83 6.76
N ALA A 173 4.92 -12.87 6.68
CA ALA A 173 3.68 -12.88 7.45
C ALA A 173 2.81 -14.10 7.13
N THR A 174 2.71 -14.50 5.85
CA THR A 174 1.98 -15.71 5.44
C THR A 174 2.61 -16.97 6.05
N ILE A 175 3.92 -17.14 5.96
CA ILE A 175 4.63 -18.33 6.48
C ILE A 175 4.52 -18.40 8.02
N ALA A 176 4.69 -17.28 8.71
CA ALA A 176 4.50 -17.20 10.16
C ALA A 176 3.06 -17.50 10.57
N THR A 177 2.09 -16.96 9.84
CA THR A 177 0.67 -17.23 10.11
C THR A 177 0.33 -18.69 9.88
N ASP A 178 0.84 -19.33 8.82
CA ASP A 178 0.59 -20.76 8.56
C ASP A 178 1.04 -21.63 9.74
N LYS A 179 2.25 -21.39 10.28
CA LYS A 179 2.72 -22.12 11.46
C LYS A 179 1.87 -21.84 12.71
N ILE A 180 1.49 -20.58 12.95
CA ILE A 180 0.63 -20.21 14.07
C ILE A 180 -0.75 -20.87 13.95
N VAL A 181 -1.32 -20.90 12.74
CA VAL A 181 -2.60 -21.54 12.45
C VAL A 181 -2.56 -23.02 12.78
N ARG A 182 -1.51 -23.75 12.36
CA ARG A 182 -1.35 -25.17 12.70
C ARG A 182 -1.31 -25.40 14.21
N PHE A 183 -0.58 -24.56 14.94
CA PHE A 183 -0.57 -24.61 16.41
C PHE A 183 -1.97 -24.39 17.00
N ILE A 184 -2.73 -23.40 16.51
CA ILE A 184 -4.11 -23.16 16.97
C ILE A 184 -5.00 -24.38 16.65
N GLU A 185 -4.90 -24.94 15.46
CA GLU A 185 -5.66 -26.13 15.05
C GLU A 185 -5.36 -27.33 15.96
N GLU A 186 -4.07 -27.59 16.23
CA GLU A 186 -3.63 -28.67 17.12
C GLU A 186 -4.13 -28.51 18.56
N GLN A 187 -4.08 -27.30 19.11
CA GLN A 187 -4.46 -27.04 20.51
C GLN A 187 -5.97 -26.94 20.72
N THR A 188 -6.71 -26.46 19.70
CA THR A 188 -8.14 -26.16 19.86
C THR A 188 -9.04 -27.16 19.13
N GLY A 189 -8.56 -27.84 18.10
CA GLY A 189 -9.37 -28.62 17.17
C GLY A 189 -10.23 -27.79 16.21
N ILE A 190 -10.01 -26.48 16.13
CA ILE A 190 -10.81 -25.55 15.31
C ILE A 190 -10.10 -25.28 13.99
N SER A 191 -10.71 -25.70 12.88
CA SER A 191 -10.10 -25.60 11.54
C SER A 191 -10.06 -24.17 10.99
N CYS A 192 -8.93 -23.82 10.38
CA CYS A 192 -8.76 -22.63 9.56
C CYS A 192 -9.23 -22.92 8.13
N LEU A 193 -10.19 -22.14 7.63
CA LEU A 193 -10.69 -22.30 6.26
C LEU A 193 -9.77 -21.66 5.23
N ALA A 194 -9.14 -20.54 5.58
CA ALA A 194 -8.22 -19.83 4.70
C ALA A 194 -7.26 -18.95 5.50
N LEU A 195 -5.98 -18.96 5.14
CA LEU A 195 -4.95 -18.07 5.72
C LEU A 195 -5.22 -16.57 5.43
N SER A 196 -6.00 -16.29 4.38
CA SER A 196 -6.39 -14.94 3.98
C SER A 196 -7.91 -14.85 3.84
N GLY A 197 -8.62 -14.70 4.96
CA GLY A 197 -10.06 -14.50 5.02
C GLY A 197 -10.52 -13.07 4.71
N ASN A 198 -9.76 -12.32 3.90
CA ASN A 198 -9.98 -10.88 3.64
C ASN A 198 -10.04 -10.00 4.90
N TYR A 199 -9.47 -10.45 6.02
CA TYR A 199 -9.37 -9.68 7.27
C TYR A 199 -7.94 -9.15 7.50
N CYS A 200 -7.12 -9.10 6.44
CA CYS A 200 -5.76 -8.54 6.48
C CYS A 200 -5.76 -7.01 6.55
N VAL A 201 -6.47 -6.22 5.71
CA VAL A 201 -7.00 -6.51 4.37
C VAL A 201 -5.90 -6.21 3.34
N ASP A 202 -5.74 -7.03 2.31
CA ASP A 202 -4.65 -6.91 1.33
C ASP A 202 -5.21 -6.73 -0.09
N LYS A 203 -4.79 -5.65 -0.76
CA LYS A 203 -5.15 -5.19 -2.11
C LYS A 203 -6.63 -4.85 -2.29
N LYS A 204 -7.33 -4.47 -1.21
CA LYS A 204 -8.72 -3.99 -1.24
C LYS A 204 -8.89 -2.81 -0.29
N PRO A 205 -9.74 -1.83 -0.65
CA PRO A 205 -10.07 -0.74 0.27
C PRO A 205 -10.80 -1.28 1.52
N SER A 206 -10.45 -0.77 2.70
CA SER A 206 -11.04 -1.25 3.96
C SER A 206 -10.98 -0.21 5.08
N TRP A 207 -12.11 0.01 5.75
CA TRP A 207 -12.19 0.75 7.02
C TRP A 207 -11.28 0.18 8.10
N LEU A 208 -11.08 -1.15 8.11
CA LEU A 208 -10.19 -1.79 9.07
C LEU A 208 -8.74 -1.32 8.89
N ASN A 209 -8.28 -1.17 7.65
CA ASN A 209 -6.94 -0.63 7.37
C ASN A 209 -6.88 0.87 7.68
N MET A 210 -7.96 1.63 7.46
CA MET A 210 -8.01 3.05 7.82
C MET A 210 -7.93 3.29 9.34
N ILE A 211 -8.63 2.47 10.14
CA ILE A 211 -8.74 2.65 11.59
C ILE A 211 -7.50 2.08 12.30
N GLU A 212 -7.16 0.82 12.04
CA GLU A 212 -6.08 0.11 12.76
C GLU A 212 -4.72 0.25 12.06
N GLY A 213 -4.69 0.75 10.81
CA GLY A 213 -3.49 0.82 10.01
C GLY A 213 -3.09 -0.52 9.36
N ARG A 214 -2.14 -0.45 8.43
CA ARG A 214 -1.39 -1.57 7.84
C ARG A 214 -0.13 -1.03 7.16
N GLY A 215 1.01 -1.68 7.36
CA GLY A 215 2.29 -1.18 6.86
C GLY A 215 2.73 0.05 7.65
N PHE A 216 2.70 1.23 7.03
CA PHE A 216 3.02 2.50 7.65
C PHE A 216 1.79 3.40 7.75
N LYS A 217 1.71 4.15 8.84
CA LYS A 217 0.81 5.29 8.98
C LYS A 217 1.66 6.55 8.94
N VAL A 218 1.30 7.49 8.07
CA VAL A 218 2.11 8.67 7.76
C VAL A 218 1.21 9.89 7.85
N TRP A 219 1.77 10.97 8.38
CA TRP A 219 1.16 12.29 8.41
C TRP A 219 2.16 13.32 7.90
N ALA A 220 1.67 14.30 7.18
CA ALA A 220 2.50 15.43 6.77
C ALA A 220 1.71 16.73 6.87
N GLU A 221 2.38 17.81 7.27
CA GLU A 221 1.76 19.12 7.37
C GLU A 221 2.65 20.24 6.84
N VAL A 222 2.00 21.32 6.38
CA VAL A 222 2.67 22.53 5.89
C VAL A 222 1.78 23.76 6.10
N VAL A 223 2.40 24.90 6.35
CA VAL A 223 1.74 26.22 6.29
C VAL A 223 2.23 26.97 5.05
N LEU A 224 1.32 27.24 4.12
CA LEU A 224 1.59 27.96 2.88
C LEU A 224 1.31 29.46 3.06
N PRO A 225 2.33 30.34 2.94
CA PRO A 225 2.14 31.78 3.02
C PRO A 225 1.32 32.33 1.86
N GLN A 226 0.58 33.42 2.08
CA GLN A 226 -0.22 34.08 1.03
C GLN A 226 0.58 34.36 -0.25
N LYS A 227 1.84 34.78 -0.10
CA LYS A 227 2.74 35.07 -1.23
C LYS A 227 2.90 33.84 -2.12
N ILE A 228 3.16 32.67 -1.54
CA ILE A 228 3.34 31.40 -2.26
C ILE A 228 2.03 30.93 -2.89
N LEU A 229 0.91 31.05 -2.17
CA LEU A 229 -0.42 30.74 -2.71
C LEU A 229 -0.72 31.54 -3.98
N LYS A 230 -0.42 32.85 -3.99
CA LYS A 230 -0.63 33.72 -5.15
C LYS A 230 0.39 33.51 -6.26
N GLN A 231 1.66 33.40 -5.93
CA GLN A 231 2.75 33.37 -6.91
C GLN A 231 2.93 31.98 -7.52
N THR A 232 2.87 30.92 -6.71
CA THR A 232 3.12 29.55 -7.15
C THR A 232 1.82 28.85 -7.47
N LEU A 233 0.85 28.83 -6.55
CA LEU A 233 -0.43 28.12 -6.73
C LEU A 233 -1.51 28.92 -7.48
N LYS A 234 -1.25 30.22 -7.75
CA LYS A 234 -2.16 31.13 -8.47
C LYS A 234 -3.58 31.15 -7.88
N THR A 235 -3.67 31.10 -6.54
CA THR A 235 -4.95 31.04 -5.82
C THR A 235 -4.85 31.72 -4.44
N THR A 236 -5.89 31.56 -3.62
CA THR A 236 -5.99 32.09 -2.25
C THR A 236 -6.32 30.97 -1.27
N ALA A 237 -6.00 31.15 0.01
CA ALA A 237 -6.29 30.17 1.06
C ALA A 237 -7.78 29.78 1.09
N GLN A 238 -8.69 30.77 1.07
CA GLN A 238 -10.13 30.52 1.10
C GLN A 238 -10.61 29.65 -0.07
N LYS A 239 -10.18 29.95 -1.30
CA LYS A 239 -10.53 29.12 -2.48
C LYS A 239 -10.08 27.67 -2.37
N ILE A 240 -8.89 27.41 -1.80
CA ILE A 240 -8.44 26.04 -1.58
C ILE A 240 -9.28 25.37 -0.49
N TYR A 241 -9.56 26.07 0.60
CA TYR A 241 -10.42 25.57 1.67
C TYR A 241 -11.82 25.19 1.17
N ASP A 242 -12.47 26.07 0.40
CA ASP A 242 -13.81 25.83 -0.14
C ASP A 242 -13.80 24.61 -1.08
N ALA A 243 -12.78 24.48 -1.93
CA ALA A 243 -12.61 23.32 -2.80
C ALA A 243 -12.36 22.04 -2.01
N TRP A 244 -11.52 22.08 -0.96
CA TRP A 244 -11.28 20.94 -0.08
C TRP A 244 -12.57 20.49 0.61
N LEU A 245 -13.28 21.42 1.25
CA LEU A 245 -14.49 21.11 2.00
C LEU A 245 -15.58 20.55 1.09
N SER A 246 -15.88 21.23 -0.03
CA SER A 246 -16.92 20.80 -0.96
C SER A 246 -16.58 19.50 -1.68
N LYS A 247 -15.33 19.32 -2.12
CA LYS A 247 -14.91 18.17 -2.93
C LYS A 247 -14.47 16.97 -2.10
N CYS A 248 -13.46 17.15 -1.25
CA CYS A 248 -12.80 16.05 -0.55
C CYS A 248 -13.65 15.55 0.62
N ILE A 249 -14.31 16.46 1.34
CA ILE A 249 -15.12 16.10 2.51
C ILE A 249 -16.57 15.86 2.11
N MET A 250 -17.31 16.90 1.72
CA MET A 250 -18.74 16.77 1.41
C MET A 250 -18.99 15.83 0.24
N GLY A 251 -18.26 15.98 -0.87
CA GLY A 251 -18.34 15.06 -2.00
C GLY A 251 -17.95 13.62 -1.64
N GLY A 252 -16.94 13.43 -0.78
CA GLY A 252 -16.54 12.12 -0.27
C GLY A 252 -17.64 11.45 0.56
N ILE A 253 -18.26 12.20 1.47
CA ILE A 253 -19.40 11.74 2.29
C ILE A 253 -20.58 11.38 1.38
N MET A 254 -20.96 12.28 0.47
CA MET A 254 -22.12 12.08 -0.42
C MET A 254 -21.97 10.87 -1.34
N SER A 255 -20.74 10.49 -1.70
CA SER A 255 -20.46 9.34 -2.57
C SER A 255 -20.17 8.04 -1.82
N GLY A 256 -20.07 8.06 -0.48
CA GLY A 256 -19.63 6.90 0.29
C GLY A 256 -18.16 6.51 0.03
N SER A 257 -17.33 7.46 -0.40
CA SER A 257 -15.90 7.23 -0.64
C SER A 257 -15.17 6.91 0.67
N MET A 258 -14.15 6.04 0.60
CA MET A 258 -13.20 5.83 1.71
C MET A 258 -12.00 6.79 1.64
N GLY A 259 -11.75 7.41 0.49
CA GLY A 259 -10.69 8.40 0.31
C GLY A 259 -11.24 9.82 0.38
N TYR A 260 -10.89 10.56 1.44
CA TYR A 260 -11.24 11.97 1.63
C TYR A 260 -10.08 12.86 1.17
N ASN A 261 -9.64 12.64 -0.06
CA ASN A 261 -8.50 13.30 -0.67
C ASN A 261 -8.77 13.61 -2.15
N ALA A 262 -7.81 14.28 -2.81
CA ALA A 262 -7.95 14.64 -4.21
C ALA A 262 -7.47 13.54 -5.16
N GLN A 263 -6.24 13.06 -4.96
CA GLN A 263 -5.53 12.21 -5.93
C GLN A 263 -4.34 11.44 -5.31
N PHE A 264 -4.47 10.93 -4.07
CA PHE A 264 -3.38 10.16 -3.46
C PHE A 264 -2.96 8.97 -4.33
N ALA A 265 -3.95 8.30 -4.96
CA ALA A 265 -3.71 7.17 -5.85
C ALA A 265 -2.76 7.51 -7.02
N ASN A 266 -2.91 8.68 -7.67
CA ASN A 266 -2.08 9.05 -8.82
C ASN A 266 -0.61 9.19 -8.43
N ILE A 267 -0.34 9.92 -7.34
CA ILE A 267 1.02 10.18 -6.87
C ILE A 267 1.67 8.87 -6.40
N LEU A 268 0.95 8.09 -5.59
CA LEU A 268 1.45 6.82 -5.06
C LEU A 268 1.68 5.81 -6.18
N ALA A 269 0.78 5.68 -7.17
CA ALA A 269 0.97 4.75 -8.28
C ALA A 269 2.23 5.09 -9.09
N ALA A 270 2.45 6.38 -9.38
CA ALA A 270 3.63 6.80 -10.12
C ALA A 270 4.93 6.58 -9.34
N LEU A 271 4.93 6.83 -8.02
CA LEU A 271 6.07 6.57 -7.15
C LEU A 271 6.32 5.06 -6.98
N PHE A 272 5.26 4.26 -6.78
CA PHE A 272 5.34 2.81 -6.60
C PHE A 272 5.93 2.14 -7.84
N LEU A 273 5.46 2.54 -9.02
CA LEU A 273 5.96 2.02 -10.28
C LEU A 273 7.44 2.41 -10.50
N ALA A 274 7.82 3.65 -10.16
CA ALA A 274 9.21 4.11 -10.28
C ALA A 274 10.17 3.39 -9.32
N THR A 275 9.67 2.93 -8.17
CA THR A 275 10.49 2.35 -7.08
C THR A 275 10.28 0.85 -6.90
N GLY A 276 9.63 0.19 -7.86
CA GLY A 276 9.47 -1.27 -7.88
C GLY A 276 8.58 -1.84 -6.78
N GLN A 277 7.62 -1.06 -6.28
CA GLN A 277 6.64 -1.51 -5.29
C GLN A 277 5.49 -2.29 -5.96
N ASP A 278 4.70 -3.01 -5.14
CA ASP A 278 3.52 -3.71 -5.62
C ASP A 278 2.38 -2.71 -5.91
N ILE A 279 2.15 -2.42 -7.19
CA ILE A 279 1.16 -1.45 -7.64
C ILE A 279 -0.28 -1.80 -7.22
N ALA A 280 -0.58 -3.06 -6.89
CA ALA A 280 -1.91 -3.44 -6.43
C ALA A 280 -2.21 -2.93 -5.01
N HIS A 281 -1.18 -2.56 -4.23
CA HIS A 281 -1.35 -1.94 -2.92
C HIS A 281 -1.88 -0.51 -2.98
N ILE A 282 -1.94 0.11 -4.16
CA ILE A 282 -2.62 1.40 -4.34
C ILE A 282 -4.09 1.35 -3.92
N ALA A 283 -4.75 0.19 -4.04
CA ALA A 283 -6.11 -0.02 -3.55
C ALA A 283 -6.26 0.23 -2.03
N GLU A 284 -5.17 0.12 -1.28
CA GLU A 284 -5.14 0.38 0.17
C GLU A 284 -4.51 1.73 0.47
N CYS A 285 -3.36 2.03 -0.12
CA CYS A 285 -2.57 3.23 0.19
C CYS A 285 -3.24 4.53 -0.28
N SER A 286 -4.22 4.46 -1.18
CA SER A 286 -4.99 5.63 -1.63
C SER A 286 -6.06 6.08 -0.63
N ILE A 287 -6.32 5.30 0.42
CA ILE A 287 -7.21 5.67 1.52
C ILE A 287 -6.49 6.62 2.46
N GLY A 288 -7.10 7.77 2.72
CA GLY A 288 -6.55 8.78 3.61
C GLY A 288 -7.37 10.08 3.54
N ILE A 289 -7.00 11.03 4.40
CA ILE A 289 -7.76 12.26 4.61
C ILE A 289 -6.82 13.44 4.40
N THR A 290 -7.15 14.33 3.47
CA THR A 290 -6.55 15.67 3.43
C THR A 290 -7.31 16.58 4.39
N THR A 291 -6.63 17.47 5.10
CA THR A 291 -7.27 18.56 5.87
C THR A 291 -6.75 19.92 5.42
N ALA A 292 -7.56 20.96 5.62
CA ALA A 292 -7.18 22.33 5.33
C ALA A 292 -7.79 23.30 6.36
N GLU A 293 -7.02 24.33 6.72
CA GLU A 293 -7.44 25.38 7.65
C GLU A 293 -6.92 26.74 7.15
N VAL A 294 -7.81 27.73 7.06
CA VAL A 294 -7.41 29.10 6.71
C VAL A 294 -6.87 29.81 7.96
N ARG A 295 -5.59 30.17 7.94
CA ARG A 295 -4.92 30.91 9.03
C ARG A 295 -4.64 32.34 8.60
N GLY A 296 -5.63 33.21 8.77
CA GLY A 296 -5.59 34.58 8.23
C GLY A 296 -5.52 34.57 6.70
N LYS A 297 -4.39 35.00 6.14
CA LYS A 297 -4.15 34.97 4.68
C LYS A 297 -3.34 33.74 4.22
N ASN A 298 -2.88 32.94 5.16
CA ASN A 298 -2.11 31.71 4.92
C ASN A 298 -3.04 30.49 4.93
N LEU A 299 -2.54 29.36 4.47
CA LEU A 299 -3.26 28.10 4.46
C LEU A 299 -2.43 27.04 5.18
N TYR A 300 -2.99 26.43 6.22
CA TYR A 300 -2.48 25.17 6.75
C TYR A 300 -3.11 24.01 5.97
N MET A 301 -2.31 23.02 5.61
CA MET A 301 -2.77 21.76 5.02
C MET A 301 -2.08 20.58 5.68
N SER A 302 -2.80 19.47 5.81
CA SER A 302 -2.23 18.19 6.23
C SER A 302 -2.78 17.02 5.41
N VAL A 303 -2.06 15.91 5.43
CA VAL A 303 -2.45 14.61 4.88
C VAL A 303 -2.18 13.48 5.86
#